data_AF-A0AAE0L1U1-F1
#
_entry.id   AF-A0AAE0L1U1-F1
#
_cell.length_a   1.000
_cell.length_b   1.000
_cell.length_c   1.000
_cell.angle_alpha   90.00
_cell.angle_beta   90.00
_cell.angle_gamma   90.00
#
_symmetry.space_group_name_H-M   'P 1'
#
loop_
_entity.id
_entity.type
_entity.pdbx_description
1 polymer ?
#
loop_
_entity_poly.entity_id
_entity_poly.type
_entity_poly.pdbx_seq_one_letter_code
_entity_poly.pdbx_strand_id
1 'polypeptide(L)'
;MADWPKPLNPPPTADAHRIETDRALLTKGEESLNCKALTILYQDEHGLLAIDKPAGRYCEAILEQLIRERPDDDIIMAHRLDRDTSGVMLFTTNPTATKAV
;
A
#
# COMPACT_ATOMS: atom_id res chain seq x y z
N MET A 1 -1.37 41.73 5.65
CA MET A 1 -1.34 40.54 4.78
C MET A 1 -0.58 39.45 5.51
N ALA A 2 -1.32 38.41 5.90
CA ALA A 2 -0.95 37.07 6.37
C ALA A 2 0.47 36.83 6.94
N ASP A 3 0.55 36.81 8.28
CA ASP A 3 1.60 36.14 9.06
C ASP A 3 1.22 34.65 9.19
N TRP A 4 1.41 33.87 8.12
CA TRP A 4 1.16 32.43 8.14
C TRP A 4 2.40 31.70 8.65
N PRO A 5 2.27 30.71 9.55
CA PRO A 5 3.42 29.98 10.08
C PRO A 5 4.20 29.31 8.95
N LYS A 6 5.51 29.59 8.92
CA LYS A 6 6.43 28.89 8.02
C LYS A 6 6.56 27.45 8.52
N PRO A 7 6.49 26.45 7.63
CA PRO A 7 6.71 25.06 8.01
C PRO A 7 8.10 24.92 8.64
N LEU A 8 8.19 24.13 9.72
CA LEU A 8 9.47 23.83 10.37
C LEU A 8 10.39 22.99 9.47
N ASN A 9 9.79 22.26 8.53
CA ASN A 9 10.54 21.41 7.61
C ASN A 9 11.18 22.26 6.50
N PRO A 10 12.45 22.00 6.16
CA PRO A 10 13.09 22.67 5.04
C PRO A 10 12.35 22.35 3.74
N PRO A 11 12.37 23.25 2.74
CA PRO A 11 11.84 22.94 1.43
C PRO A 11 12.56 21.73 0.83
N PRO A 12 11.88 20.94 -0.02
CA PRO A 12 12.51 19.82 -0.70
C PRO A 12 13.71 20.29 -1.53
N THR A 13 14.74 19.44 -1.63
CA THR A 13 15.92 19.70 -2.45
C THR A 13 15.55 19.82 -3.94
N ALA A 14 16.35 20.55 -4.74
CA ALA A 14 16.09 20.74 -6.16
C ALA A 14 15.90 19.42 -6.94
N ASP A 15 16.61 18.37 -6.53
CA ASP A 15 16.53 17.03 -7.13
C ASP A 15 15.37 16.16 -6.63
N ALA A 16 14.58 16.60 -5.64
CA ALA A 16 13.57 15.76 -5.01
C ALA A 16 12.54 15.22 -6.03
N HIS A 17 12.11 16.04 -6.98
CA HIS A 17 11.20 15.63 -8.04
C HIS A 17 11.81 14.55 -8.94
N ARG A 18 13.09 14.69 -9.31
CA ARG A 18 13.82 13.72 -10.14
C ARG A 18 13.95 12.40 -9.40
N ILE A 19 14.35 12.43 -8.13
CA ILE A 19 14.49 11.24 -7.29
C ILE A 19 13.15 10.50 -7.20
N GLU A 20 12.05 11.20 -6.95
CA GLU A 20 10.74 10.56 -6.84
C GLU A 20 10.23 9.99 -8.17
N THR A 21 10.52 10.69 -9.29
CA THR A 21 10.19 10.21 -10.64
C THR A 21 10.97 8.93 -10.99
N ASP A 22 12.26 8.90 -10.69
CA ASP A 22 13.15 7.77 -10.98
C ASP A 22 12.69 6.51 -10.20
N ARG A 23 12.35 6.67 -8.91
CA ARG A 23 11.79 5.59 -8.10
C ARG A 23 10.51 5.02 -8.69
N ALA A 24 9.61 5.86 -9.20
CA ALA A 24 8.39 5.42 -9.87
C ALA A 24 8.67 4.63 -11.17
N LEU A 25 9.70 5.00 -11.92
CA LEU A 25 10.07 4.33 -13.17
C LEU A 25 10.72 2.96 -12.92
N LEU A 26 11.66 2.87 -11.97
CA LEU A 26 12.33 1.61 -11.61
C LEU A 26 11.32 0.52 -11.22
N THR A 27 10.27 0.91 -10.50
CA THR A 27 9.24 0.00 -9.99
C THR A 27 8.47 -0.73 -11.10
N LYS A 28 8.18 -0.07 -12.23
CA LYS A 28 7.42 -0.70 -13.33
C LYS A 28 8.09 -1.96 -13.89
N GLY A 29 9.41 -2.04 -13.81
CA GLY A 29 10.18 -3.21 -14.25
C GLY A 29 10.22 -4.33 -13.21
N GLU A 30 10.27 -3.98 -11.92
CA GLU A 30 10.49 -4.93 -10.82
C GLU A 30 9.21 -5.63 -10.34
N GLU A 31 8.04 -4.98 -10.45
CA GLU A 31 6.77 -5.58 -10.04
C GLU A 31 6.39 -6.84 -10.85
N SER A 32 6.85 -6.92 -12.10
CA SER A 32 6.63 -8.11 -12.94
C SER A 32 7.53 -9.30 -12.55
N LEU A 33 8.63 -9.05 -11.82
CA LEU A 33 9.66 -10.05 -11.52
C LEU A 33 9.56 -10.60 -10.10
N ASN A 34 8.92 -9.88 -9.18
CA ASN A 34 8.85 -10.24 -7.76
C ASN A 34 7.48 -10.79 -7.36
N CYS A 35 7.12 -11.96 -7.91
CA CYS A 35 5.98 -12.78 -7.48
C CYS A 35 6.29 -13.50 -6.16
N LYS A 36 6.63 -12.74 -5.12
CA LYS A 36 6.79 -13.30 -3.78
C LYS A 36 5.39 -13.62 -3.22
N ALA A 37 5.24 -14.79 -2.61
CA ALA A 37 4.03 -15.15 -1.89
C ALA A 37 3.74 -14.10 -0.81
N LEU A 38 2.47 -13.69 -0.67
CA LEU A 38 2.07 -12.75 0.36
C LEU A 38 2.07 -13.44 1.72
N THR A 39 2.68 -12.80 2.73
CA THR A 39 2.67 -13.32 4.09
C THR A 39 1.41 -12.83 4.80
N ILE A 40 0.51 -13.76 5.12
CA ILE A 40 -0.67 -13.49 5.94
C ILE A 40 -0.25 -13.51 7.41
N LEU A 41 -0.45 -12.39 8.10
CA LEU A 41 -0.13 -12.25 9.52
C LEU A 41 -1.30 -12.70 10.40
N TYR A 42 -2.53 -12.41 9.96
CA TYR A 42 -3.74 -12.73 10.71
C TYR A 42 -4.96 -12.77 9.78
N GLN A 43 -5.92 -13.63 10.09
CA GLN A 43 -7.23 -13.68 9.46
C GLN A 43 -8.26 -14.04 10.52
N ASP A 44 -9.36 -13.29 10.61
CA ASP A 44 -10.46 -13.60 11.53
C ASP A 44 -11.66 -14.26 10.83
N GLU A 45 -12.64 -14.66 11.65
CA GLU A 45 -13.91 -15.25 11.21
C GLU A 45 -14.89 -14.21 10.66
N HIS A 46 -14.66 -12.92 10.91
CA HIS A 46 -15.55 -11.82 10.53
C HIS A 46 -15.14 -11.16 9.19
N GLY A 47 -14.06 -11.64 8.57
CA GLY A 47 -13.58 -11.23 7.26
C GLY A 47 -12.48 -10.16 7.27
N LEU A 48 -11.79 -9.94 8.40
CA LEU A 48 -10.57 -9.12 8.46
C LEU A 48 -9.35 -9.97 8.09
N LEU A 49 -8.51 -9.42 7.20
CA LEU A 49 -7.27 -10.03 6.76
C LEU A 49 -6.12 -9.04 6.95
N ALA A 50 -5.09 -9.43 7.69
CA ALA A 50 -3.86 -8.66 7.86
C ALA A 50 -2.71 -9.36 7.14
N ILE A 51 -1.98 -8.59 6.34
CA ILE A 51 -0.81 -9.09 5.61
C ILE A 51 0.42 -8.24 5.95
N ASP A 52 1.60 -8.82 5.75
CA ASP A 52 2.87 -8.09 5.75
C ASP A 52 3.12 -7.53 4.35
N LYS A 53 2.98 -6.21 4.18
CA LYS A 53 3.30 -5.52 2.93
C LYS A 53 4.82 -5.26 2.89
N PRO A 54 5.54 -5.79 1.89
CA PRO A 54 6.93 -5.42 1.67
C PRO A 54 7.04 -3.97 1.18
N ALA A 55 8.16 -3.32 1.51
CA ALA A 55 8.54 -2.05 0.89
C ALA A 55 8.79 -2.26 -0.62
N GLY A 56 8.49 -1.24 -1.43
CA GLY A 56 8.71 -1.24 -2.87
C GLY A 56 7.55 -1.81 -3.71
N ARG A 57 6.44 -2.27 -3.09
CA ARG A 57 5.25 -2.74 -3.81
C ARG A 57 4.06 -1.80 -3.67
N TYR A 58 3.31 -1.58 -4.75
CA TYR A 58 2.06 -0.84 -4.68
C TYR A 58 0.97 -1.65 -3.97
N CYS A 59 0.09 -0.96 -3.26
CA CYS A 59 -1.06 -1.56 -2.57
C CYS A 59 -1.98 -2.29 -3.55
N GLU A 60 -2.15 -1.72 -4.74
CA GLU A 60 -2.97 -2.23 -5.83
C GLU A 60 -2.43 -3.55 -6.37
N ALA A 61 -1.11 -3.67 -6.55
CA ALA A 61 -0.49 -4.91 -7.02
C ALA A 61 -0.63 -6.06 -6.01
N ILE A 62 -0.68 -5.74 -4.71
CA ILE A 62 -0.95 -6.71 -3.65
C ILE A 62 -2.43 -7.12 -3.67
N LEU A 63 -3.36 -6.16 -3.84
CA LEU A 63 -4.79 -6.45 -3.96
C LEU A 63 -5.08 -7.36 -5.17
N GLU A 64 -4.51 -7.06 -6.33
CA GLU A 64 -4.65 -7.88 -7.54
C GLU A 64 -4.13 -9.30 -7.32
N GLN A 65 -3.01 -9.46 -6.60
CA GLN A 65 -2.47 -10.76 -6.24
C GLN A 65 -3.41 -11.51 -5.29
N LEU A 66 -3.96 -10.84 -4.27
CA LEU A 66 -4.94 -11.44 -3.35
C LEU A 66 -6.21 -11.90 -4.07
N ILE A 67 -6.76 -11.07 -4.96
CA ILE A 67 -7.95 -11.43 -5.76
C ILE A 67 -7.65 -12.63 -6.67
N ARG A 68 -6.45 -12.72 -7.23
CA ARG A 68 -6.04 -13.87 -8.05
C ARG A 68 -5.90 -15.15 -7.22
N GLU A 69 -5.36 -15.04 -6.01
CA GLU A 69 -5.18 -16.17 -5.09
C GLU A 69 -6.51 -16.61 -4.44
N ARG A 70 -7.47 -15.69 -4.32
CA ARG A 70 -8.78 -15.89 -3.67
C ARG A 70 -9.92 -15.27 -4.49
N PRO A 71 -10.28 -15.87 -5.64
CA PRO A 71 -11.25 -15.28 -6.57
C PRO A 71 -12.70 -15.26 -6.04
N ASP A 72 -13.01 -16.07 -5.04
CA ASP A 72 -14.34 -16.15 -4.43
C ASP A 72 -14.57 -15.10 -3.32
N ASP A 73 -13.49 -14.49 -2.81
CA ASP A 73 -13.55 -13.47 -1.76
C ASP A 73 -13.72 -12.06 -2.39
N ASP A 74 -14.67 -11.27 -1.88
CA ASP A 74 -14.80 -9.85 -2.23
C ASP A 74 -13.81 -9.01 -1.41
N ILE A 75 -12.55 -8.99 -1.86
CA ILE A 75 -11.44 -8.38 -1.12
C ILE A 75 -11.39 -6.87 -1.36
N ILE A 76 -11.45 -6.09 -0.28
CA ILE A 76 -11.39 -4.62 -0.30
C ILE A 76 -10.24 -4.15 0.61
N MET A 77 -9.49 -3.14 0.15
CA MET A 77 -8.45 -2.49 0.96
C MET A 77 -9.07 -1.60 2.05
N ALA A 78 -8.66 -1.78 3.31
CA ALA A 78 -9.13 -0.92 4.41
C ALA A 78 -8.36 0.40 4.48
N HIS A 79 -7.06 0.39 4.16
CA HIS A 79 -6.22 1.58 4.07
C HIS A 79 -5.10 1.37 3.05
N ARG A 80 -4.29 2.42 2.82
CA ARG A 80 -3.11 2.37 1.94
C ARG A 80 -1.85 2.66 2.73
N LEU A 81 -0.74 2.10 2.28
CA LEU A 81 0.62 2.48 2.67
C LEU A 81 1.34 2.97 1.42
N ASP A 82 2.25 3.93 1.57
CA ASP A 82 3.11 4.36 0.45
C ASP A 82 3.91 3.18 -0.10
N ARG A 83 4.33 3.26 -1.36
CA ARG A 83 5.07 2.18 -2.04
C ARG A 83 6.26 1.70 -1.19
N ASP A 84 7.10 2.63 -0.76
CA ASP A 84 8.35 2.35 -0.05
C ASP A 84 8.15 2.14 1.46
N THR A 85 6.91 2.18 1.93
CA THR A 85 6.55 1.88 3.32
C THR A 85 6.27 0.39 3.46
N SER A 86 7.10 -0.31 4.24
CA SER A 86 6.80 -1.67 4.71
C SER A 86 5.90 -1.63 5.93
N GLY A 87 5.07 -2.65 6.13
CA GLY A 87 4.31 -2.81 7.36
C GLY A 87 3.02 -3.59 7.19
N VAL A 88 2.18 -3.53 8.20
CA VAL A 88 0.89 -4.26 8.20
C VAL A 88 -0.11 -3.53 7.32
N MET A 89 -0.73 -4.25 6.40
CA MET A 89 -1.83 -3.76 5.58
C MET A 89 -3.07 -4.60 5.83
N LEU A 90 -4.20 -3.92 6.05
CA LEU A 90 -5.48 -4.56 6.36
C LEU A 90 -6.39 -4.59 5.13
N PHE A 91 -7.07 -5.73 4.97
CA PHE A 91 -8.05 -6.01 3.94
C PHE A 91 -9.32 -6.55 4.60
N THR A 92 -10.45 -6.37 3.93
CA THR A 92 -11.73 -6.98 4.31
C THR A 92 -12.19 -7.92 3.19
N THR A 93 -12.67 -9.11 3.54
CA THR A 93 -13.32 -10.06 2.60
C THR A 93 -14.84 -10.00 2.70
N ASN A 94 -15.36 -9.22 3.66
CA ASN A 94 -16.77 -8.97 3.86
C ASN A 94 -17.08 -7.49 3.54
N PRO A 95 -17.94 -7.20 2.55
CA PRO A 95 -18.26 -5.83 2.14
C PRO A 95 -18.96 -5.01 3.23
N THR A 96 -19.53 -5.66 4.26
CA THR A 96 -20.14 -4.97 5.41
C THR A 96 -19.10 -4.46 6.41
N ALA A 97 -17.90 -5.05 6.44
CA ALA A 97 -16.85 -4.74 7.42
C ALA A 97 -16.04 -3.47 7.10
N THR A 98 -16.17 -2.92 5.90
CA THR A 98 -15.39 -1.74 5.44
C THR A 98 -15.82 -0.42 6.12
N LYS A 99 -16.86 -0.43 6.96
CA LYS A 99 -17.33 0.73 7.74
C LYS A 99 -17.07 0.56 9.24
N ALA A 100 -15.82 0.64 9.65
CA ALA A 100 -15.47 1.01 11.02
C ALA A 100 -14.58 2.27 10.92
N VAL A 101 -15.19 3.42 11.22
CA VAL A 101 -14.55 4.75 11.20
C VAL A 101 -13.83 4.98 12.51
#